data_AF-A0A183ECI0-F1
#
_entry.id   AF-A0A183ECI0-F1
#
_cell.length_a   1.000
_cell.length_b   1.000
_cell.length_c   1.000
_cell.angle_alpha   90.00
_cell.angle_beta   90.00
_cell.angle_gamma   90.00
#
_symmetry.space_group_name_H-M   'P 1'
#
loop_
_entity.id
_entity.type
_entity.pdbx_description
1 polymer ?
#
loop_
_entity_poly.entity_id
_entity_poly.type
_entity_poly.pdbx_seq_one_letter_code
_entity_poly.pdbx_strand_id
1 'polypeptide(L)'
;MPSSDLLKRYQLEQFASVVESVKDGNLKKLDETLVKNERFFVECGIFLMLEKLKIIAFRNLFKKVACICATNQIPYDAFICALRWLGIGDLDEDELECILANLIVEVNVLLVKYTDKAV
;
A
#
# COMPACT_ATOMS: atom_id res chain seq x y z
N MET A 1 13.31 4.97 -1.41
CA MET A 1 12.63 6.02 -0.61
C MET A 1 13.65 7.02 -0.12
N PRO A 2 13.37 8.34 -0.18
CA PRO A 2 14.32 9.39 0.22
C PRO A 2 14.64 9.35 1.72
N SER A 3 15.78 9.92 2.10
CA SER A 3 16.19 10.07 3.51
C SER A 3 15.56 11.30 4.15
N SER A 4 15.38 11.27 5.47
CA SER A 4 14.82 12.39 6.22
C SER A 4 15.71 13.64 6.13
N ASP A 5 17.03 13.47 6.08
CA ASP A 5 17.97 14.58 5.93
C ASP A 5 17.81 15.30 4.58
N LEU A 6 17.51 14.56 3.51
CA LEU A 6 17.24 15.14 2.21
C LEU A 6 15.97 16.00 2.25
N LEU A 7 14.91 15.50 2.88
CA LEU A 7 13.64 16.24 3.00
C LEU A 7 13.81 17.53 3.79
N LYS A 8 14.54 17.49 4.92
CA LYS A 8 14.86 18.68 5.72
C LYS A 8 15.67 19.70 4.93
N ARG A 9 16.69 19.25 4.19
CA ARG A 9 17.55 20.13 3.40
C ARG A 9 16.77 20.93 2.35
N TYR A 10 15.74 20.34 1.77
CA TYR A 10 14.91 20.97 0.74
C TYR A 10 13.54 21.47 1.25
N GLN A 11 13.32 21.49 2.57
CA GLN A 11 12.07 21.94 3.20
C GLN A 11 10.81 21.17 2.75
N LEU A 12 10.98 19.87 2.43
CA LEU A 12 9.94 18.96 1.94
C LEU A 12 9.41 18.05 3.05
N GLU A 13 9.22 18.57 4.26
CA GLU A 13 8.83 17.77 5.43
C GLU A 13 7.43 17.14 5.27
N GLN A 14 6.56 17.71 4.43
CA GLN A 14 5.24 17.14 4.13
C GLN A 14 5.35 15.73 3.50
N PHE A 15 6.46 15.44 2.81
CA PHE A 15 6.72 14.12 2.24
C PHE A 15 7.22 13.10 3.26
N ALA A 16 7.66 13.52 4.45
CA ALA A 16 8.18 12.60 5.45
C ALA A 16 7.10 11.59 5.87
N SER A 17 5.89 12.08 6.16
CA SER A 17 4.73 11.26 6.51
C SER A 17 4.28 10.36 5.36
N VAL A 18 4.37 10.84 4.10
CA VAL A 18 4.06 10.04 2.91
C VAL A 18 5.04 8.87 2.79
N VAL A 19 6.33 9.16 2.89
CA VAL A 19 7.41 8.17 2.77
C VAL A 19 7.31 7.11 3.86
N GLU A 20 7.05 7.52 5.11
CA GLU A 20 6.84 6.62 6.24
C GLU A 20 5.64 5.69 5.99
N SER A 21 4.49 6.25 5.61
CA SER A 21 3.25 5.49 5.38
C SER A 21 3.40 4.46 4.27
N VAL A 22 4.07 4.82 3.15
CA VAL A 22 4.32 3.88 2.05
C VAL A 22 5.31 2.80 2.45
N LYS A 23 6.40 3.14 3.16
CA LYS A 23 7.36 2.13 3.67
C LYS A 23 6.67 1.12 4.58
N ASP A 24 5.78 1.61 5.44
CA ASP A 24 5.10 0.76 6.40
C ASP A 24 3.94 -0.04 5.80
N GLY A 25 3.46 0.33 4.62
CA GLY A 25 2.25 -0.24 4.05
C GLY A 25 0.99 0.21 4.80
N ASN A 26 1.05 1.35 5.48
CA ASN A 26 -0.08 1.92 6.21
C ASN A 26 -0.91 2.80 5.27
N LEU A 27 -1.88 2.19 4.60
CA LEU A 27 -2.74 2.83 3.60
C LEU A 27 -3.61 3.93 4.20
N LYS A 28 -4.16 3.71 5.41
CA LYS A 28 -4.97 4.70 6.10
C LYS A 28 -4.17 5.97 6.42
N LYS A 29 -2.98 5.80 6.98
CA LYS A 29 -2.08 6.92 7.28
C LYS A 29 -1.62 7.65 6.01
N LEU A 30 -1.40 6.92 4.92
CA LEU A 30 -1.10 7.52 3.62
C LEU A 30 -2.25 8.42 3.16
N ASP A 31 -3.48 7.91 3.17
CA ASP A 31 -4.67 8.65 2.74
C ASP A 31 -4.91 9.91 3.60
N GLU A 32 -4.86 9.76 4.93
CA GLU A 32 -4.94 10.89 5.86
C GLU A 32 -3.86 11.95 5.60
N THR A 33 -2.64 11.53 5.27
CA THR A 33 -1.53 12.43 4.98
C THR A 33 -1.73 13.18 3.66
N LEU A 34 -2.27 12.51 2.63
CA LEU A 34 -2.57 13.11 1.33
C LEU A 34 -3.68 14.14 1.48
N VAL A 35 -4.76 13.82 2.19
CA VAL A 35 -5.87 14.76 2.46
C VAL A 35 -5.39 15.95 3.29
N LYS A 36 -4.61 15.71 4.35
CA LYS A 36 -4.10 16.79 5.22
C LYS A 36 -3.24 17.82 4.47
N ASN A 37 -2.50 17.38 3.46
CA ASN A 37 -1.58 18.24 2.68
C ASN A 37 -2.04 18.42 1.23
N GLU A 38 -3.32 18.15 0.94
CA GLU A 38 -3.88 18.09 -0.41
C GLU A 38 -3.57 19.37 -1.19
N ARG A 39 -3.85 20.53 -0.59
CA ARG A 39 -3.61 21.84 -1.21
C ARG A 39 -2.18 22.01 -1.70
N PHE A 40 -1.19 21.64 -0.88
CA PHE A 40 0.22 21.75 -1.25
C PHE A 40 0.57 20.82 -2.42
N PHE A 41 0.10 19.58 -2.39
CA PHE A 41 0.38 18.62 -3.46
C PHE A 41 -0.33 18.93 -4.77
N VAL A 42 -1.52 19.54 -4.71
CA VAL A 42 -2.27 20.02 -5.86
C VAL A 42 -1.61 21.26 -6.46
N GLU A 43 -1.21 22.23 -5.63
CA GLU A 43 -0.46 23.43 -6.08
C GLU A 43 0.88 23.05 -6.73
N CYS A 44 1.54 21.98 -6.25
CA CYS A 44 2.73 21.41 -6.88
C CYS A 44 2.44 20.53 -8.12
N GLY A 45 1.17 20.22 -8.43
CA GLY A 45 0.78 19.41 -9.58
C GLY A 45 1.15 17.92 -9.49
N ILE A 46 1.45 17.41 -8.30
CA ILE A 46 1.96 16.04 -8.08
C ILE A 46 0.97 15.11 -7.39
N PHE A 47 -0.20 15.60 -6.97
CA PHE A 47 -1.19 14.83 -6.21
C PHE A 47 -1.52 13.48 -6.86
N LEU A 48 -1.79 13.46 -8.17
CA LEU A 48 -2.08 12.23 -8.93
C LEU A 48 -0.92 11.23 -8.93
N MET A 49 0.33 11.70 -8.87
CA MET A 49 1.49 10.80 -8.77
C MET A 49 1.60 10.20 -7.37
N LEU A 50 1.21 10.94 -6.34
CA LEU A 50 1.18 10.43 -4.97
C LEU A 50 0.07 9.41 -4.76
N GLU A 51 -1.09 9.57 -5.40
CA GLU A 51 -2.16 8.57 -5.41
C GLU A 51 -1.68 7.21 -5.92
N LYS A 52 -0.80 7.19 -6.95
CA LYS A 52 -0.19 5.94 -7.45
C LYS A 52 0.68 5.22 -6.42
N LEU A 53 1.12 5.89 -5.35
CA LEU A 53 1.87 5.25 -4.27
C LEU A 53 1.02 4.28 -3.45
N LYS A 54 -0.33 4.37 -3.52
CA LYS A 54 -1.24 3.43 -2.84
C LYS A 54 -0.97 1.97 -3.25
N ILE A 55 -0.71 1.73 -4.53
CA ILE A 55 -0.37 0.39 -5.06
C ILE A 55 0.92 -0.15 -4.42
N ILE A 56 1.94 0.72 -4.27
CA ILE A 56 3.20 0.35 -3.62
C ILE A 56 3.01 0.11 -2.11
N ALA A 57 2.13 0.89 -1.46
CA ALA A 57 1.78 0.69 -0.05
C ALA A 57 1.07 -0.66 0.17
N PHE A 58 0.10 -1.01 -0.67
CA PHE A 58 -0.54 -2.33 -0.66
C PHE A 58 0.47 -3.46 -0.82
N ARG A 59 1.39 -3.34 -1.79
CA ARG A 59 2.47 -4.31 -1.97
C ARG A 59 3.32 -4.48 -0.71
N ASN A 60 3.71 -3.38 -0.07
CA ASN A 60 4.55 -3.44 1.11
C ASN A 60 3.82 -4.06 2.29
N LEU A 61 2.52 -3.78 2.45
CA LEU A 61 1.65 -4.45 3.42
C LEU A 61 1.60 -5.97 3.18
N PHE A 62 1.23 -6.39 1.97
CA PHE A 62 1.08 -7.81 1.65
C PHE A 62 2.40 -8.57 1.70
N LYS A 63 3.52 -7.91 1.38
CA LYS A 63 4.86 -8.47 1.63
C LYS A 63 5.12 -8.71 3.12
N LYS A 64 4.69 -7.81 4.01
CA LYS A 64 4.79 -8.02 5.46
C LYS A 64 3.92 -9.19 5.91
N VAL A 65 2.68 -9.28 5.42
CA VAL A 65 1.78 -10.41 5.69
C VAL A 65 2.43 -11.73 5.26
N ALA A 66 2.98 -11.78 4.04
CA ALA A 66 3.72 -12.93 3.52
C ALA A 66 4.88 -13.35 4.44
N CYS A 67 5.69 -12.39 4.88
CA CYS A 67 6.80 -12.63 5.79
C CYS A 67 6.33 -13.16 7.15
N ILE A 68 5.21 -12.68 7.68
CA ILE A 68 4.64 -13.13 8.96
C ILE A 68 4.09 -14.56 8.85
N CYS A 69 3.40 -14.88 7.76
CA CYS A 69 2.87 -16.23 7.53
C CYS A 69 3.98 -17.26 7.29
N ALA A 70 5.18 -16.83 6.87
CA ALA A 70 6.35 -17.67 6.64
C ALA A 70 6.09 -18.88 5.71
N THR A 71 5.13 -18.75 4.80
CA THR A 71 4.73 -19.77 3.83
C THR A 71 4.67 -19.16 2.43
N ASN A 72 4.95 -19.99 1.42
CA ASN A 72 4.82 -19.59 0.02
C ASN A 72 3.36 -19.54 -0.43
N GLN A 73 2.43 -20.17 0.30
CA GLN A 73 0.99 -20.11 0.05
C GLN A 73 0.32 -19.37 1.20
N ILE A 74 0.04 -18.09 0.96
CA ILE A 74 -0.54 -17.21 1.98
C ILE A 74 -2.05 -17.41 1.98
N PRO A 75 -2.67 -17.71 3.13
CA PRO A 75 -4.11 -17.86 3.19
C PRO A 75 -4.80 -16.53 2.87
N TYR A 76 -5.88 -16.60 2.09
CA TYR A 76 -6.66 -15.43 1.67
C TYR A 76 -7.15 -14.60 2.86
N ASP A 77 -7.59 -15.27 3.93
CA ASP A 77 -8.03 -14.65 5.18
C ASP A 77 -6.96 -13.77 5.84
N ALA A 78 -5.67 -14.06 5.64
CA ALA A 78 -4.60 -13.23 6.19
C ALA A 78 -4.54 -11.85 5.52
N PHE A 79 -4.87 -11.77 4.23
CA PHE A 79 -4.97 -10.48 3.54
C PHE A 79 -6.19 -9.69 4.02
N ILE A 80 -7.35 -10.34 4.16
CA ILE A 80 -8.56 -9.71 4.73
C ILE A 80 -8.27 -9.19 6.14
N CYS A 81 -7.64 -10.00 6.98
CA CYS A 81 -7.30 -9.63 8.36
C CYS A 81 -6.41 -8.38 8.39
N ALA A 82 -5.39 -8.31 7.53
CA ALA A 82 -4.49 -7.16 7.45
C ALA A 82 -5.20 -5.87 7.01
N LEU A 83 -6.15 -5.96 6.07
CA LEU A 83 -6.91 -4.81 5.57
C LEU A 83 -7.93 -4.31 6.60
N ARG A 84 -8.62 -5.24 7.27
CA ARG A 84 -9.50 -4.91 8.40
C ARG A 84 -8.74 -4.26 9.55
N TRP A 85 -7.52 -4.73 9.83
CA TRP A 85 -6.65 -4.14 10.85
C TRP A 85 -6.26 -2.70 10.51
N LEU A 86 -6.06 -2.39 9.23
CA LEU A 86 -5.84 -1.01 8.76
C LEU A 86 -7.10 -0.13 8.81
N GLY A 87 -8.26 -0.69 9.15
CA GLY A 87 -9.54 0.02 9.18
C GLY A 87 -10.15 0.24 7.81
N ILE A 88 -9.75 -0.52 6.79
CA ILE A 88 -10.44 -0.58 5.50
C ILE A 88 -11.54 -1.64 5.65
N GLY A 89 -12.63 -1.25 6.29
CA GLY A 89 -13.65 -2.17 6.83
C GLY A 89 -14.63 -2.73 5.81
N ASP A 90 -14.78 -2.09 4.65
CA ASP A 90 -15.83 -2.39 3.67
C ASP A 90 -15.31 -3.07 2.40
N LEU A 91 -14.07 -3.60 2.44
CA LEU A 91 -13.52 -4.39 1.34
C LEU A 91 -14.24 -5.73 1.25
N ASP A 92 -14.95 -5.95 0.15
CA ASP A 92 -15.51 -7.24 -0.21
C ASP A 92 -14.45 -8.18 -0.82
N GLU A 93 -14.82 -9.43 -1.05
CA GLU A 93 -13.90 -10.43 -1.60
C GLU A 93 -13.46 -10.04 -3.03
N ASP A 94 -14.37 -9.48 -3.83
CA ASP A 94 -14.15 -9.08 -5.22
C ASP A 94 -13.13 -7.94 -5.33
N GLU A 95 -13.21 -6.93 -4.45
CA GLU A 95 -12.28 -5.81 -4.38
C GLU A 95 -10.88 -6.27 -3.97
N LEU A 96 -10.77 -7.20 -3.00
CA LEU A 96 -9.48 -7.78 -2.62
C LEU A 96 -8.87 -8.58 -3.78
N GLU A 97 -9.66 -9.39 -4.46
CA GLU A 97 -9.21 -10.12 -5.65
C GLU A 97 -8.73 -9.16 -6.75
N CYS A 98 -9.45 -8.06 -6.98
CA CYS A 98 -9.07 -7.01 -7.92
C CYS A 98 -7.73 -6.35 -7.53
N ILE A 99 -7.55 -5.99 -6.26
CA ILE A 99 -6.28 -5.44 -5.75
C ILE A 99 -5.13 -6.44 -5.96
N LEU A 100 -5.34 -7.72 -5.61
CA LEU A 100 -4.33 -8.76 -5.78
C LEU A 100 -3.98 -8.97 -7.26
N ALA A 101 -4.98 -9.01 -8.15
CA ALA A 101 -4.78 -9.10 -9.59
C ALA A 101 -3.96 -7.92 -10.13
N ASN A 102 -4.30 -6.69 -9.73
CA ASN A 102 -3.56 -5.49 -10.09
C ASN A 102 -2.11 -5.55 -9.60
N LEU A 103 -1.88 -6.05 -8.38
CA LEU A 103 -0.54 -6.21 -7.83
C LEU A 103 0.27 -7.28 -8.57
N ILE A 104 -0.35 -8.39 -9.00
CA ILE A 104 0.30 -9.42 -9.80
C ILE A 104 0.76 -8.85 -11.15
N VAL A 105 -0.08 -8.04 -11.80
CA VAL A 105 0.18 -7.46 -13.12
C VAL A 105 1.22 -6.33 -13.04
N GLU A 106 1.01 -5.36 -12.17
CA GLU A 106 1.84 -4.15 -12.15
C GLU A 106 3.17 -4.34 -11.42
N VAL A 107 3.20 -5.19 -10.40
CA VAL A 107 4.33 -5.28 -9.50
C VAL A 107 4.59 -6.74 -9.14
N ASN A 108 5.22 -7.52 -10.05
CA ASN A 108 5.81 -8.89 -9.95
C ASN A 108 6.04 -9.56 -8.56
N VAL A 109 5.17 -9.39 -7.57
CA VAL A 109 5.39 -9.67 -6.14
C VAL A 109 4.75 -10.99 -5.75
N LEU A 110 3.82 -11.46 -6.56
CA LEU A 110 3.06 -12.68 -6.32
C LEU A 110 3.14 -13.59 -7.55
N LEU A 111 4.34 -14.07 -7.87
CA LEU A 111 4.46 -15.42 -8.47
C LEU A 111 4.25 -16.48 -7.37
N VAL A 112 3.20 -16.31 -6.57
CA VAL A 112 2.63 -17.35 -5.74
C VAL A 112 1.55 -17.96 -6.62
N LYS A 113 1.76 -19.19 -7.06
CA LYS A 113 0.81 -19.94 -7.87
C LYS A 113 -0.54 -19.93 -7.16
N TYR A 114 -1.49 -19.15 -7.67
CA TYR A 114 -2.91 -19.30 -7.39
C TYR A 114 -3.30 -20.70 -7.87
N THR A 115 -3.32 -21.66 -6.96
CA THR A 115 -4.01 -22.93 -7.16
C THR A 115 -5.18 -22.95 -6.21
N ASP A 116 -6.34 -23.14 -6.83
CA ASP A 116 -7.54 -23.77 -6.29
C ASP A 116 -8.69 -22.87 -5.78
N LYS A 117 -9.67 -22.65 -6.67
CA LYS A 117 -10.97 -23.29 -6.46
C LYS A 117 -11.26 -24.21 -7.64
N ALA A 118 -10.98 -25.50 -7.45
CA ALA A 118 -11.68 -26.58 -8.07
C ALA A 118 -13.10 -26.63 -7.49
N VAL A 119 -14.08 -26.25 -8.31
CA VAL A 119 -15.41 -26.88 -8.40
C VAL A 119 -15.80 -26.87 -9.87
#